data_AF-A0A2D2LX61-F1
#
_entry.id   AF-A0A2D2LX61-F1
#
_cell.length_a   1.000
_cell.length_b   1.000
_cell.length_c   1.000
_cell.angle_alpha   90.00
_cell.angle_beta   90.00
_cell.angle_gamma   90.00
#
_symmetry.space_group_name_H-M   'P 1'
#
loop_
_entity.id
_entity.type
_entity.pdbx_description
1 polymer ?
#
loop_
_entity_poly.entity_id
_entity_poly.type
_entity_poly.pdbx_seq_one_letter_code
_entity_poly.pdbx_strand_id
1 'polypeptide(L)' 'MTSQVEHDQNTHHAPISPKEEARRRKNWQFVCNSSGFEGYDMGSAADNWMEGYFKGQRSLQDTIVGLRRIGRGQSPT' A
#
# COMPACT_ATOMS: atom_id res chain seq x y z
N MET A 1 -3.78 -31.68 -24.08
CA MET A 1 -2.56 -32.12 -23.39
C MET A 1 -1.47 -31.15 -23.79
N THR A 2 -0.78 -30.38 -22.96
CA THR A 2 -0.79 -30.08 -21.52
C THR A 2 0.19 -28.91 -21.40
N SER A 3 -0.07 -27.95 -20.50
CA SER A 3 0.94 -27.02 -19.94
C SER A 3 1.48 -25.96 -20.91
N GLN A 4 1.67 -24.69 -20.56
CA GLN A 4 2.08 -24.13 -19.29
C GLN A 4 1.45 -22.74 -19.15
N VAL A 5 0.72 -22.53 -18.06
CA VAL A 5 0.37 -21.19 -17.58
C VAL A 5 1.66 -20.61 -17.03
N GLU A 6 2.38 -19.83 -17.83
CA GLU A 6 3.51 -19.04 -17.35
C GLU A 6 2.96 -17.99 -16.38
N HIS A 7 3.02 -18.34 -15.09
CA HIS A 7 2.93 -17.40 -14.00
C HIS A 7 4.13 -16.47 -14.10
N ASP A 8 3.97 -15.40 -14.87
CA ASP A 8 4.84 -14.22 -14.84
C ASP A 8 4.64 -13.50 -13.50
N GLN A 9 5.02 -14.17 -12.41
CA GLN A 9 5.24 -13.55 -11.10
C GLN A 9 6.68 -13.05 -11.06
N ASN A 10 6.97 -12.10 -11.94
CA ASN A 10 8.16 -11.28 -11.82
C ASN A 10 7.72 -9.83 -11.55
N THR A 11 7.23 -9.60 -10.32
CA THR A 11 6.92 -8.25 -9.81
C THR A 11 8.20 -7.48 -9.51
N HIS A 12 9.05 -7.30 -10.52
CA HIS A 12 9.95 -6.16 -10.57
C HIS A 12 9.08 -4.91 -10.78
N HIS A 13 8.51 -4.39 -9.68
CA HIS A 13 7.96 -3.05 -9.68
C HIS A 13 9.11 -2.11 -10.05
N ALA A 14 9.05 -1.55 -11.26
CA ALA A 14 10.02 -0.56 -11.69
C ALA A 14 10.16 0.51 -10.59
N PRO A 15 11.39 0.97 -10.28
CA PRO A 15 11.60 1.99 -9.28
C PRO A 15 10.74 3.21 -9.62
N ILE A 16 9.88 3.59 -8.69
CA ILE A 16 8.99 4.74 -8.87
C ILE A 16 9.79 6.04 -8.86
N SER A 17 9.31 7.06 -9.59
CA SER A 17 9.97 8.36 -9.59
C SER A 17 9.76 9.10 -8.26
N PRO A 18 10.67 10.02 -7.88
CA PRO A 18 10.48 10.88 -6.70
C PRO A 18 9.16 11.69 -6.75
N LYS A 19 8.74 12.09 -7.95
CA LYS A 19 7.46 12.79 -8.17
C LYS A 19 6.26 11.90 -7.83
N GLU A 20 6.33 10.63 -8.20
CA GLU A 20 5.28 9.66 -7.91
C GLU A 20 5.24 9.30 -6.42
N GLU A 21 6.40 9.13 -5.77
CA GLU A 21 6.47 8.96 -4.31
C GLU A 21 5.83 10.15 -3.58
N ALA A 22 6.21 11.38 -3.93
CA ALA A 22 5.65 12.59 -3.33
C ALA A 22 4.13 12.68 -3.52
N ARG A 23 3.63 12.30 -4.71
CA ARG A 23 2.20 12.24 -5.00
C ARG A 23 1.49 11.22 -4.10
N ARG A 24 2.06 10.02 -3.91
CA ARG A 24 1.49 8.98 -3.04
C ARG A 24 1.45 9.41 -1.58
N ARG A 25 2.53 10.02 -1.08
CA ARG A 25 2.61 10.56 0.29
C ARG A 25 1.58 11.65 0.53
N LYS A 26 1.42 12.60 -0.40
CA LYS A 26 0.40 13.65 -0.32
C LYS A 26 -1.02 13.08 -0.27
N ASN A 27 -1.30 12.07 -1.09
CA ASN A 27 -2.60 11.40 -1.08
C ASN A 27 -2.87 10.69 0.25
N TRP A 28 -1.87 10.01 0.82
CA TRP A 28 -2.01 9.39 2.14
C TRP A 28 -2.28 10.42 3.24
N GLN A 29 -1.53 11.52 3.24
CA GLN A 29 -1.75 12.61 4.19
C GLN A 29 -3.18 13.17 4.10
N PHE A 30 -3.71 13.32 2.88
CA PHE A 30 -5.11 13.72 2.68
C PHE A 30 -6.09 12.71 3.30
N VAL A 31 -5.85 11.41 3.09
CA VAL A 31 -6.66 10.34 3.70
C VAL A 31 -6.61 10.43 5.24
N CYS A 32 -5.42 10.50 5.84
CA CYS A 32 -5.29 10.62 7.29
C CYS A 32 -6.00 11.85 7.85
N ASN A 33 -5.86 13.01 7.19
CA ASN A 33 -6.56 14.23 7.60
C ASN A 33 -8.08 14.08 7.50
N SER A 34 -8.59 13.51 6.40
CA SER A 34 -10.02 13.28 6.22
C SER A 34 -10.60 12.34 7.26
N SER A 35 -9.90 11.24 7.56
CA SER A 35 -10.29 10.30 8.62
C SER A 35 -10.19 10.90 10.01
N GLY A 36 -9.21 11.77 10.26
CA GLY A 36 -9.07 12.51 11.51
C GLY A 36 -10.25 13.45 11.79
N PHE A 37 -10.83 14.07 10.75
CA PHE A 37 -12.07 14.87 10.91
C PHE A 37 -13.28 14.03 11.35
N GLU A 38 -13.27 12.74 11.02
CA GLU A 38 -14.29 11.77 11.44
C GLU A 38 -13.95 11.08 12.78
N GLY A 39 -12.82 11.44 13.41
CA GLY A 39 -12.37 10.85 14.67
C GLY A 39 -11.63 9.52 14.53
N TYR A 40 -11.29 9.10 13.31
CA TYR A 40 -10.51 7.89 13.07
C TYR A 40 -9.01 8.20 13.01
N ASP A 41 -8.23 7.49 13.83
CA ASP A 41 -6.78 7.47 13.75
C ASP A 41 -6.32 6.22 12.97
N MET A 42 -5.54 6.42 11.92
CA MET A 42 -4.99 5.32 11.11
C MET A 42 -3.92 4.51 11.86
N GLY A 43 -3.29 5.09 12.89
CA GLY A 43 -2.29 4.44 13.71
C GLY A 43 -0.95 4.14 13.01
N SER A 44 0.10 3.96 13.81
CA SER A 44 1.48 3.78 13.31
C SER A 44 1.67 2.53 12.46
N ALA A 45 0.84 1.49 12.65
CA ALA A 45 0.89 0.27 11.84
C ALA A 45 0.49 0.53 10.37
N ALA A 46 -0.51 1.38 10.13
CA ALA A 46 -0.92 1.76 8.77
C ALA A 46 0.13 2.63 8.10
N ASP A 47 0.70 3.61 8.81
CA ASP A 47 1.76 4.47 8.29
C ASP A 47 3.00 3.66 7.86
N ASN A 48 3.46 2.76 8.73
CA ASN A 48 4.58 1.86 8.41
C ASN A 48 4.27 0.95 7.22
N TRP A 49 3.02 0.51 7.07
CA TRP A 49 2.60 -0.27 5.92
C TRP A 49 2.54 0.56 4.63
N MET A 50 2.25 1.85 4.70
CA MET A 50 2.21 2.70 3.52
C MET A 50 3.60 2.99 2.93
N GLU A 51 4.67 2.90 3.72
CA GLU A 51 6.05 3.12 3.22
C GLU A 51 6.43 2.19 2.05
N GLY A 52 6.01 0.93 2.09
CA GLY A 52 6.26 0.00 0.98
C GLY A 52 5.55 0.42 -0.31
N TYR A 53 4.35 0.99 -0.20
CA TYR A 53 3.64 1.57 -1.34
C TYR A 53 4.33 2.85 -1.83
N PHE A 54 4.76 3.70 -0.90
CA PHE A 54 5.42 4.96 -1.23
C PHE A 54 6.74 4.77 -1.94
N LYS A 55 7.44 3.66 -1.72
CA LYS A 55 8.72 3.32 -2.34
C LYS A 55 8.59 2.40 -3.55
N GLY A 56 7.35 2.07 -3.94
CA GLY A 56 7.09 1.16 -5.07
C GLY A 56 7.43 -0.31 -4.79
N GLN A 57 7.65 -0.68 -3.53
CA GLN A 57 7.93 -2.05 -3.10
C GLN A 57 6.66 -2.92 -3.06
N ARG A 58 5.47 -2.28 -3.06
CA ARG A 58 4.17 -2.93 -3.11
C ARG A 58 3.26 -2.27 -4.13
N SER A 59 2.38 -3.07 -4.72
CA SER A 59 1.27 -2.57 -5.54
C SER A 59 0.22 -1.86 -4.67
N LEU A 60 -0.63 -1.03 -5.29
CA LEU A 60 -1.78 -0.45 -4.60
C LEU A 60 -2.73 -1.53 -4.07
N GLN A 61 -2.91 -2.62 -4.83
CA GLN A 61 -3.81 -3.72 -4.47
C GLN A 61 -3.35 -4.41 -3.18
N ASP A 62 -2.07 -4.78 -3.10
CA ASP A 62 -1.49 -5.41 -1.90
C ASP A 62 -1.53 -4.47 -0.70
N THR A 63 -1.34 -3.19 -0.96
CA THR A 63 -1.42 -2.14 0.06
C THR A 63 -2.82 -2.08 0.67
N ILE A 64 -3.88 -2.08 -0.16
CA ILE A 64 -5.28 -2.07 0.29
C ILE A 64 -5.61 -3.34 1.09
N VAL A 65 -5.13 -4.51 0.65
CA VAL A 65 -5.35 -5.78 1.36
C VAL A 65 -4.69 -5.74 2.75
N GLY A 66 -3.45 -5.25 2.85
CA GLY A 66 -2.75 -5.12 4.13
C GLY A 66 -3.40 -4.10 5.07
N LEU A 67 -3.83 -2.94 4.57
CA LEU A 67 -4.55 -1.94 5.38
C LEU A 67 -5.86 -2.50 5.96
N ARG A 68 -6.62 -3.28 5.18
CA ARG A 68 -7.84 -3.95 5.68
C ARG A 68 -7.54 -4.95 6.80
N ARG A 69 -6.40 -5.65 6.75
CA ARG A 69 -5.98 -6.55 7.82
C ARG A 69 -5.59 -5.78 9.08
N ILE A 70 -4.83 -4.70 8.94
CA ILE A 70 -4.47 -3.81 10.05
C ILE A 70 -5.72 -3.27 10.76
N GLY A 71 -6.71 -2.78 10.00
CA GLY A 71 -7.98 -2.31 10.57
C GLY A 71 -8.80 -3.39 11.31
N ARG A 72 -8.47 -4.68 11.12
CA ARG A 72 -9.06 -5.82 11.85
C ARG A 72 -8.17 -6.31 13.00
N GLY A 73 -7.09 -5.61 13.32
CA GLY A 73 -6.09 -6.05 14.31
C GLY A 73 -5.23 -7.23 13.86
N GLN A 74 -5.14 -7.48 12.55
CA GLN A 74 -4.36 -8.58 11.96
C GLN A 74 -3.04 -8.07 11.37
N SER A 75 -2.04 -8.95 11.30
CA SER A 75 -0.79 -8.64 10.60
C SER A 75 -1.03 -8.45 9.10
N PRO A 76 -0.46 -7.40 8.50
CA PRO A 76 -0.49 -7.23 7.05
C PRO A 76 0.47 -8.26 6.41
N THR A 77 0.06 -8.87 5.31
CA THR A 77 0.82 -9.90 4.56
C THR A 77 1.09 -9.42 3.16
#